data_AF-A0AAV5CLD4-F1
#
_entry.id   AF-A0AAV5CLD4-F1
#
_cell.length_a   1.000
_cell.length_b   1.000
_cell.length_c   1.000
_cell.angle_alpha   90.00
_cell.angle_beta   90.00
_cell.angle_gamma   90.00
#
_symmetry.space_group_name_H-M   'P 1'
#
loop_
_entity.id
_entity.type
_entity.pdbx_description
1 polymer ?
#
loop_
_entity_poly.entity_id
_entity_poly.type
_entity_poly.pdbx_seq_one_letter_code
_entity_poly.pdbx_strand_id
1 'polypeptide(L)'
;MTKTLINDINDVWELTIEMIEECVTKFGGFYLVIGGSPCGKLDRRNRYHRNGLEGQHSPLFYHYAHVSSSVVAGEFLAKTP
;
A
#
# COMPACT_ATOMS: atom_id res chain seq x y z
N MET A 1 -0.92 -14.21 19.18
CA MET A 1 0.34 -13.77 18.53
C MET A 1 -0.01 -12.88 17.37
N THR A 2 0.04 -11.56 17.54
CA THR A 2 -0.11 -10.58 16.47
C THR A 2 1.17 -10.63 15.63
N LYS A 3 1.12 -11.29 14.47
CA LYS A 3 2.22 -11.31 13.51
C LYS A 3 2.21 -9.97 12.77
N THR A 4 2.86 -8.97 13.33
CA THR A 4 3.07 -7.67 12.67
C THR A 4 4.20 -7.83 11.67
N LEU A 5 3.89 -7.64 10.39
CA LEU A 5 4.80 -7.85 9.27
C LEU A 5 5.71 -6.63 8.97
N ILE A 6 5.24 -5.42 9.29
CA ILE A 6 5.77 -4.15 8.76
C ILE A 6 6.51 -3.35 9.84
N ASN A 7 7.28 -3.98 10.73
CA ASN A 7 8.20 -3.20 11.59
C ASN A 7 9.48 -2.80 10.84
N ASP A 8 9.82 -3.47 9.74
CA ASP A 8 11.09 -3.30 9.02
C ASP A 8 10.97 -2.57 7.67
N ILE A 9 9.75 -2.26 7.21
CA ILE A 9 9.52 -1.48 5.99
C ILE A 9 9.24 -0.04 6.42
N ASN A 10 10.25 0.82 6.31
CA ASN A 10 10.16 2.22 6.74
C ASN A 10 9.48 3.10 5.69
N ASP A 11 9.55 2.70 4.43
CA ASP A 11 8.98 3.43 3.31
C ASP A 11 8.18 2.50 2.38
N VAL A 12 7.00 2.94 1.95
CA VAL A 12 6.16 2.18 1.02
C VAL A 12 6.83 2.00 -0.35
N TRP A 13 7.81 2.84 -0.69
CA TRP A 13 8.62 2.67 -1.90
C TRP A 13 9.51 1.42 -1.86
N GLU A 14 9.82 0.89 -0.68
CA GLU A 14 10.60 -0.33 -0.51
C GLU A 14 9.72 -1.60 -0.62
N LEU A 15 8.39 -1.43 -0.62
CA LEU A 15 7.45 -2.54 -0.70
C LEU A 15 7.27 -2.99 -2.15
N THR A 16 7.97 -4.07 -2.52
CA THR A 16 7.86 -4.67 -3.86
C THR A 16 6.70 -5.66 -3.96
N ILE A 17 6.33 -6.01 -5.20
CA ILE A 17 5.27 -6.99 -5.47
C ILE A 17 5.67 -8.37 -4.95
N GLU A 18 6.92 -8.77 -5.16
CA GLU A 18 7.46 -10.06 -4.72
C GLU A 18 7.36 -10.21 -3.19
N MET A 19 7.68 -9.15 -2.44
CA MET A 19 7.53 -9.14 -0.98
C MET A 19 6.07 -9.33 -0.55
N ILE A 20 5.12 -8.72 -1.27
CA ILE A 20 3.68 -8.88 -1.01
C ILE A 20 3.25 -10.32 -1.29
N GLU A 21 3.66 -10.90 -2.41
CA GLU A 21 3.33 -12.28 -2.81
C GLU A 21 3.90 -13.33 -1.85
N GLU A 22 5.14 -13.15 -1.40
CA GLU A 22 5.77 -13.98 -0.36
C GLU A 22 4.94 -13.94 0.94
N CYS A 23 4.45 -12.76 1.31
CA CYS A 23 3.63 -12.60 2.49
C CYS A 23 2.25 -13.25 2.32
N VAL A 24 1.59 -13.06 1.17
CA VAL A 24 0.33 -13.74 0.87
C VAL A 24 0.51 -15.26 0.99
N THR A 25 1.57 -15.81 0.39
CA THR A 25 1.87 -17.24 0.43
C THR A 25 2.16 -17.73 1.86
N LYS A 26 2.96 -16.97 2.62
CA LYS A 26 3.38 -17.33 3.98
C LYS A 26 2.26 -17.26 5.01
N PHE A 27 1.30 -16.36 4.85
CA PHE A 27 0.24 -16.10 5.83
C PHE A 27 -1.16 -16.53 5.36
N GLY A 28 -1.31 -16.96 4.11
CA GLY A 28 -2.59 -17.38 3.54
C GLY A 28 -3.48 -16.22 3.09
N GLY A 29 -2.88 -15.09 2.72
CA GLY A 29 -3.58 -13.87 2.28
C GLY A 29 -3.82 -12.83 3.38
N PHE A 30 -4.59 -11.80 3.02
CA PHE A 30 -4.90 -10.66 3.88
C PHE A 30 -6.42 -10.42 3.94
N TYR A 31 -7.00 -10.53 5.13
CA TYR A 31 -8.43 -10.24 5.33
C TYR A 31 -8.78 -8.75 5.19
N LEU A 32 -7.80 -7.86 5.41
CA LEU A 32 -8.01 -6.43 5.42
C LEU A 32 -6.72 -5.70 5.04
N VAL A 33 -6.80 -4.82 4.04
CA VAL A 33 -5.73 -3.89 3.64
C VAL A 33 -6.21 -2.47 3.89
N ILE A 34 -5.63 -1.80 4.89
CA ILE A 34 -5.93 -0.40 5.23
C ILE A 34 -4.72 0.48 4.93
N GLY A 35 -4.96 1.71 4.47
CA GLY A 35 -3.90 2.66 4.18
C GLY A 35 -4.40 4.10 4.14
N GLY A 36 -3.49 5.05 4.34
CA GLY A 36 -3.76 6.48 4.25
C GLY A 36 -2.56 7.21 3.66
N SER A 37 -2.77 7.95 2.58
CA SER A 37 -1.73 8.80 2.00
C SER A 37 -1.66 10.14 2.75
N PRO A 38 -0.47 10.76 2.87
CA PRO A 38 -0.35 12.12 3.38
C PRO A 38 -1.29 13.10 2.66
N CYS A 39 -2.15 13.78 3.42
CA CYS A 39 -3.21 14.62 2.86
C CYS A 39 -2.83 16.09 2.71
N GLY A 40 -1.59 16.48 3.03
CA GLY A 40 -1.17 17.88 3.11
C GLY A 40 -1.32 18.69 1.81
N LYS A 41 -1.39 18.01 0.65
CA LYS A 41 -1.63 18.64 -0.68
C LYS A 41 -3.05 18.41 -1.22
N LEU A 42 -3.85 17.62 -0.51
CA LEU A 42 -5.25 17.29 -0.81
C LEU A 42 -6.22 18.10 0.06
N ASP A 43 -5.81 18.44 1.28
CA ASP A 43 -6.61 19.19 2.24
C ASP A 43 -7.00 20.56 1.68
N ARG A 44 -8.30 20.87 1.76
CA ARG A 44 -8.87 22.18 1.43
C ARG A 44 -8.23 23.32 2.23
N ARG A 45 -7.71 23.05 3.44
CA ARG A 45 -7.13 24.08 4.31
C ARG A 45 -5.77 24.59 3.83
N ASN A 46 -5.04 23.83 3.02
CA ASN A 46 -3.73 24.24 2.50
C ASN A 46 -3.82 24.93 1.12
N ARG A 47 -4.51 26.08 1.04
CA ARG A 47 -4.80 26.77 -0.24
C ARG A 47 -3.56 27.24 -1.03
N TYR A 48 -2.41 27.42 -0.37
CA TYR A 48 -1.19 27.94 -1.00
C TYR A 48 -0.40 26.88 -1.77
N HIS A 49 -0.52 25.61 -1.39
CA HIS A 49 0.21 24.51 -2.02
C HIS A 49 -0.70 23.31 -2.35
N ARG A 50 -1.99 23.56 -2.57
CA ARG A 50 -2.97 22.53 -2.92
C ARG A 50 -2.87 22.22 -4.41
N ASN A 51 -1.97 21.31 -4.74
CA ASN A 51 -1.76 20.84 -6.10
C ASN A 51 -2.56 19.55 -6.39
N GLY A 52 -3.38 19.09 -5.43
CA GLY A 52 -4.17 17.89 -5.61
C GLY A 52 -3.32 16.63 -5.72
N LEU A 53 -3.69 15.73 -6.63
CA LEU A 53 -2.97 14.47 -6.85
C LEU A 53 -1.68 14.62 -7.66
N GLU A 54 -1.32 15.84 -8.05
CA GLU A 54 -0.09 16.17 -8.80
C GLU A 54 1.02 16.73 -7.89
N GLY A 55 0.80 16.76 -6.57
CA GLY A 55 1.80 17.20 -5.60
C GLY A 55 2.89 16.16 -5.32
N GLN A 56 4.04 16.59 -4.80
CA GLN A 56 5.23 15.77 -4.54
C GLN A 56 4.99 14.47 -3.76
N HIS A 57 4.04 14.45 -2.81
CA HIS A 57 3.71 13.26 -1.99
C HIS A 57 2.38 12.60 -2.41
N SER A 58 1.73 13.13 -3.43
CA SER A 58 0.51 12.57 -3.99
C SER A 58 0.69 11.19 -4.68
N PRO A 59 1.89 10.80 -5.17
CA PRO A 59 2.13 9.42 -5.64
C PRO A 59 1.83 8.33 -4.60
N LEU A 60 1.89 8.66 -3.31
CA LEU A 60 1.56 7.73 -2.22
C LEU A 60 0.07 7.35 -2.21
N PHE A 61 -0.81 8.21 -2.75
CA PHE A 61 -2.23 7.87 -2.94
C PHE A 61 -2.38 6.72 -3.95
N TYR A 62 -1.63 6.75 -5.04
CA TYR A 62 -1.66 5.70 -6.06
C TYR A 62 -0.97 4.42 -5.59
N HIS A 63 0.08 4.52 -4.74
CA HIS A 63 0.73 3.34 -4.14
C HIS A 63 -0.24 2.42 -3.41
N TYR A 64 -1.24 2.96 -2.71
CA TYR A 64 -2.25 2.13 -2.05
C TYR A 64 -3.00 1.24 -3.04
N ALA A 65 -3.43 1.79 -4.18
CA ALA A 65 -4.13 1.03 -5.20
C ALA A 65 -3.24 -0.07 -5.81
N HIS A 66 -1.95 0.21 -6.01
CA HIS A 66 -0.98 -0.78 -6.47
C HIS A 66 -0.81 -1.92 -5.46
N VAL A 67 -0.54 -1.60 -4.19
CA VAL A 67 -0.38 -2.60 -3.11
C VAL A 67 -1.63 -3.46 -2.96
N SER A 68 -2.82 -2.85 -2.95
CA SER A 68 -4.07 -3.59 -2.86
C SER A 68 -4.28 -4.52 -4.06
N SER A 69 -3.88 -4.10 -5.26
CA SER A 69 -3.98 -4.92 -6.47
C SER A 69 -3.02 -6.10 -6.42
N SER A 70 -1.78 -5.88 -5.96
CA SER A 70 -0.78 -6.94 -5.78
C SER A 70 -1.20 -7.98 -4.74
N VAL A 71 -1.83 -7.56 -3.63
CA VAL A 71 -2.40 -8.50 -2.65
C VAL A 71 -3.47 -9.39 -3.28
N VAL A 72 -4.41 -8.80 -4.02
CA VAL A 72 -5.48 -9.56 -4.69
C VAL A 72 -4.91 -10.51 -5.74
N ALA A 73 -3.93 -10.06 -6.52
CA ALA A 73 -3.24 -10.90 -7.51
C ALA A 73 -2.49 -12.06 -6.85
N GLY A 74 -1.70 -11.79 -5.80
CA GLY A 74 -0.99 -12.80 -5.04
C GLY A 74 -1.94 -13.83 -4.41
N GLU A 75 -3.10 -13.40 -3.92
CA GLU A 75 -4.10 -14.33 -3.39
C GLU A 75 -4.71 -15.22 -4.47
N PHE A 76 -4.90 -14.68 -5.68
CA PHE A 76 -5.39 -15.46 -6.81
C PHE A 76 -4.34 -16.52 -7.23
N LEU A 77 -3.08 -16.11 -7.35
CA LEU A 77 -1.96 -16.98 -7.70
C LEU A 77 -1.71 -18.08 -6.65
N ALA A 78 -1.84 -17.76 -5.35
CA ALA A 78 -1.68 -18.73 -4.27
C ALA A 78 -2.84 -19.76 -4.21
N LYS A 79 -3.96 -19.50 -4.89
CA LYS A 79 -5.15 -20.37 -4.92
C LYS A 79 -5.25 -21.20 -6.22
N THR A 80 -4.45 -20.89 -7.24
CA THR A 80 -4.34 -21.75 -8.44
C THR A 80 -3.54 -23.02 -8.12
N PRO A 81 -4.03 -24.21 -8.52
CA PRO A 81 -3.42 -25.50 -8.23
C PRO A 81 -2.09 -25.74 -8.96
#